data_AF-A0A7I4CVX9-F1
#
_entry.id   AF-A0A7I4CVX9-F1
#
_cell.length_a   1.000
_cell.length_b   1.000
_cell.length_c   1.000
_cell.angle_alpha   90.00
_cell.angle_beta   90.00
_cell.angle_gamma   90.00
#
_symmetry.space_group_name_H-M   'P 1'
#
loop_
_entity.id
_entity.type
_entity.pdbx_description
1 polymer ?
#
loop_
_entity_poly.entity_id
_entity_poly.type
_entity_poly.pdbx_seq_one_letter_code
_entity_poly.pdbx_strand_id
1 'polypeptide(L)'
;MRMGVLIEVSLLLQNTTSREGQVKQLVYSMENAIANLPEDQEEMIWLVDFKNWSMTKPISIKTTQDAAHVLQRHYPERLGYGILINPPHIFETFWQVVKPFLDAKTARKVKFVYTNDPASMQLVNELFDAGQLEELLKEDNFNLEEYSKQMRQDDYKFHFHRKLADASV
;
A
#
# COMPACT_ATOMS: atom_id res chain seq x y z
N MET A 1 -5.98 14.70 12.83
CA MET A 1 -4.64 14.10 12.65
C MET A 1 -4.59 13.63 11.20
N ARG A 2 -3.78 14.24 10.33
CA ARG A 2 -3.68 13.78 8.94
C ARG A 2 -2.80 12.54 8.95
N MET A 3 -3.37 11.34 8.82
CA MET A 3 -2.57 10.12 8.74
C MET A 3 -2.05 9.95 7.32
N GLY A 4 -0.76 9.64 7.14
CA GLY A 4 -0.24 9.32 5.81
C GLY A 4 -0.92 8.06 5.28
N VAL A 5 -1.57 8.19 4.13
CA VAL A 5 -2.28 7.10 3.46
C VAL A 5 -1.45 6.70 2.26
N LEU A 6 -0.93 5.47 2.25
CA LEU A 6 -0.43 4.85 1.04
C LEU A 6 -1.63 4.17 0.37
N ILE A 7 -2.05 4.75 -0.74
CA ILE A 7 -3.15 4.23 -1.55
C ILE A 7 -2.52 3.32 -2.61
N GLU A 8 -3.06 2.10 -2.68
CA GLU A 8 -2.80 1.01 -3.62
C GLU A 8 -1.62 0.06 -3.35
N VAL A 9 -1.98 -1.12 -2.82
CA VAL A 9 -1.26 -2.40 -3.05
C VAL A 9 -1.93 -3.20 -4.20
N SER A 10 -2.57 -2.54 -5.17
CA SER A 10 -3.00 -3.17 -6.42
C SER A 10 -1.83 -3.32 -7.42
N LEU A 11 -0.76 -2.53 -7.24
CA LEU A 11 0.40 -2.49 -8.14
C LEU A 11 1.32 -3.72 -8.04
N LEU A 12 1.11 -4.63 -7.09
CA LEU A 12 1.74 -5.96 -7.13
C LEU A 12 1.19 -6.82 -8.29
N LEU A 13 0.08 -6.42 -8.93
CA LEU A 13 -0.66 -7.30 -9.85
C LEU A 13 -0.73 -6.86 -11.31
N GLN A 14 -0.39 -5.61 -11.69
CA GLN A 14 -0.88 -5.11 -12.98
C GLN A 14 0.16 -4.79 -14.07
N ASN A 15 1.42 -4.41 -13.78
CA ASN A 15 2.32 -3.94 -14.87
C ASN A 15 3.73 -4.52 -14.97
N THR A 16 4.18 -5.40 -14.07
CA THR A 16 5.50 -6.07 -14.24
C THR A 16 5.36 -7.58 -14.06
N THR A 17 5.69 -8.34 -15.11
CA THR A 17 5.73 -9.81 -15.05
C THR A 17 6.98 -10.35 -14.34
N SER A 18 7.97 -9.51 -14.05
CA SER A 18 9.20 -9.93 -13.34
C SER A 18 9.11 -9.69 -11.83
N ARG A 19 9.62 -10.66 -11.06
CA ARG A 19 9.80 -10.59 -9.60
C ARG A 19 10.58 -9.33 -9.17
N GLU A 20 11.60 -8.96 -9.94
CA GLU A 20 12.44 -7.79 -9.66
C GLU A 20 11.66 -6.48 -9.85
N GLY A 21 10.81 -6.40 -10.87
CA GLY A 21 9.95 -5.23 -11.09
C GLY A 21 8.96 -5.01 -9.95
N GLN A 22 8.38 -6.10 -9.42
CA GLN A 22 7.47 -6.05 -8.27
C GLN A 22 8.16 -5.53 -7.00
N VAL A 23 9.39 -5.99 -6.74
CA VAL A 23 10.18 -5.50 -5.59
C VAL A 23 10.59 -4.04 -5.76
N LYS A 24 11.03 -3.63 -6.95
CA LYS A 24 11.39 -2.23 -7.24
C LYS A 24 10.19 -1.31 -7.08
N GLN A 25 9.03 -1.72 -7.58
CA GLN A 25 7.79 -0.96 -7.43
C GLN A 25 7.41 -0.81 -5.95
N LEU A 26 7.51 -1.89 -5.17
CA LEU A 26 7.26 -1.86 -3.73
C LEU A 26 8.18 -0.85 -3.03
N VAL A 27 9.48 -0.91 -3.29
CA VAL A 27 10.46 0.02 -2.71
C VAL A 27 10.14 1.47 -3.09
N TYR A 28 9.85 1.74 -4.37
CA TYR A 28 9.47 3.07 -4.84
C TYR A 28 8.23 3.61 -4.10
N SER A 29 7.17 2.79 -4.00
CA SER A 29 5.94 3.18 -3.29
C SER A 29 6.20 3.46 -1.80
N MET A 30 7.07 2.66 -1.16
CA MET A 30 7.46 2.87 0.24
C MET A 30 8.24 4.19 0.43
N GLU A 31 9.27 4.43 -0.38
CA GLU A 31 10.07 5.67 -0.30
C GLU A 31 9.21 6.92 -0.56
N ASN A 32 8.33 6.86 -1.56
CA ASN A 32 7.44 7.97 -1.86
C ASN A 32 6.44 8.22 -0.73
N ALA A 33 5.87 7.17 -0.13
CA ALA A 33 4.96 7.33 1.00
C ALA A 33 5.68 7.91 2.22
N ILE A 34 6.90 7.47 2.52
CA ILE A 34 7.72 8.01 3.62
C ILE A 34 8.02 9.49 3.38
N ALA A 35 8.38 9.88 2.17
CA ALA A 35 8.67 11.28 1.82
C ALA A 35 7.46 12.21 1.96
N ASN A 36 6.24 11.67 1.88
CA ASN A 36 4.99 12.42 2.00
C ASN A 36 4.33 12.28 3.38
N LEU A 37 4.93 11.55 4.33
CA LEU A 37 4.45 11.50 5.71
C LEU A 37 4.64 12.87 6.39
N PRO A 38 3.68 13.30 7.24
CA PRO A 38 3.91 14.38 8.19
C PRO A 38 5.13 14.10 9.08
N GLU A 39 5.85 15.14 9.50
CA GLU A 39 7.08 15.01 10.32
C GLU A 39 6.87 14.25 11.64
N ASP A 40 5.64 14.24 12.17
CA ASP A 40 5.25 13.55 13.41
C ASP A 40 4.73 12.13 13.19
N GLN A 41 4.78 11.59 11.96
CA GLN A 41 4.26 10.27 11.64
C GLN A 41 5.30 9.34 11.03
N GLU A 42 5.42 8.18 11.66
CA GLU A 42 6.32 7.12 11.20
C GLU A 42 5.57 5.96 10.53
N GLU A 43 4.28 5.80 10.85
CA GLU A 43 3.39 4.75 10.35
C GLU A 43 2.44 5.28 9.26
N MET A 44 2.16 4.43 8.27
CA MET A 44 1.22 4.70 7.19
C MET A 44 0.10 3.65 7.15
N ILE A 45 -1.08 4.03 6.67
CA ILE A 45 -2.14 3.07 6.35
C ILE A 45 -1.97 2.59 4.91
N TRP A 46 -2.06 1.28 4.69
CA TRP A 46 -2.16 0.70 3.36
C TRP A 46 -3.61 0.39 3.05
N LEU A 47 -4.10 0.96 1.96
CA LEU A 47 -5.45 0.71 1.47
C LEU A 47 -5.38 -0.12 0.18
N VAL A 48 -6.10 -1.25 0.16
CA VAL A 48 -6.13 -2.17 -0.99
C VAL A 48 -7.57 -2.42 -1.38
N ASP A 49 -8.00 -1.83 -2.49
CA ASP A 49 -9.33 -2.07 -3.05
C ASP A 49 -9.29 -3.25 -4.05
N PHE A 50 -10.16 -4.23 -3.82
CA PHE A 50 -10.30 -5.42 -4.64
C PHE A 50 -11.42 -5.33 -5.69
N LYS A 51 -12.10 -4.18 -5.84
CA LYS A 51 -13.21 -4.00 -6.78
C LYS A 51 -12.92 -4.47 -8.21
N ASN A 52 -11.68 -4.31 -8.67
CA ASN A 52 -11.21 -4.73 -10.02
C ASN A 52 -10.22 -5.92 -9.99
N TRP A 53 -10.20 -6.68 -8.90
CA TRP A 53 -9.29 -7.83 -8.80
C TRP A 53 -9.70 -8.95 -9.75
N SER A 54 -8.79 -9.35 -10.63
CA SER A 54 -9.00 -10.46 -11.56
C SER A 54 -8.39 -11.76 -11.02
N MET A 55 -9.21 -12.81 -11.02
CA MET A 55 -8.78 -14.20 -10.75
C MET A 55 -7.74 -14.72 -11.78
N THR A 56 -7.62 -14.09 -12.94
CA THR A 56 -6.72 -14.55 -14.03
C THR A 56 -5.23 -14.31 -13.75
N LYS A 57 -4.89 -13.50 -12.73
CA LYS A 57 -3.51 -13.26 -12.30
C LYS A 57 -3.42 -13.44 -10.77
N PRO A 58 -3.41 -14.69 -10.28
CA PRO A 58 -3.32 -14.93 -8.84
C PRO A 58 -1.99 -14.41 -8.28
N ILE A 59 -2.03 -13.89 -7.05
CA ILE A 59 -0.84 -13.43 -6.34
C ILE A 59 0.07 -14.65 -6.08
N SER A 60 1.32 -14.57 -6.53
CA SER A 60 2.32 -15.60 -6.25
C SER A 60 2.74 -15.56 -4.77
N ILE A 61 2.61 -16.69 -4.07
CA ILE A 61 3.09 -16.85 -2.68
C ILE A 61 4.56 -16.44 -2.56
N LYS A 62 5.39 -16.78 -3.57
CA LYS A 62 6.81 -16.47 -3.58
C LYS A 62 7.05 -14.96 -3.62
N THR A 63 6.30 -14.24 -4.45
CA THR A 63 6.34 -12.76 -4.49
C THR A 63 5.91 -12.17 -3.15
N THR A 64 4.85 -12.70 -2.54
CA THR A 64 4.40 -12.25 -1.21
C THR A 64 5.49 -12.45 -0.15
N GLN A 65 6.19 -13.58 -0.19
CA GLN A 65 7.33 -13.83 0.70
C GLN A 65 8.45 -12.83 0.48
N ASP A 66 8.83 -12.52 -0.77
CA ASP A 66 9.88 -11.54 -1.05
C ASP A 66 9.50 -10.14 -0.58
N ALA A 67 8.27 -9.72 -0.86
CA ALA A 67 7.73 -8.46 -0.39
C ALA A 67 7.77 -8.39 1.14
N ALA A 68 7.32 -9.44 1.83
CA ALA A 68 7.39 -9.53 3.29
C ALA A 68 8.83 -9.43 3.81
N HIS A 69 9.80 -10.10 3.16
CA HIS A 69 11.21 -10.01 3.54
C HIS A 69 11.77 -8.61 3.37
N VAL A 70 11.46 -7.93 2.27
CA VAL A 70 11.89 -6.53 2.02
C VAL A 70 11.31 -5.61 3.09
N LEU A 71 10.01 -5.72 3.35
CA LEU A 71 9.30 -4.88 4.32
C LEU A 71 9.83 -5.09 5.74
N GLN A 72 9.99 -6.34 6.18
CA GLN A 72 10.49 -6.65 7.52
C GLN A 72 11.94 -6.19 7.73
N ARG A 73 12.77 -6.26 6.68
CA ARG A 73 14.20 -5.96 6.79
C ARG A 73 14.53 -4.47 6.62
N HIS A 74 13.81 -3.76 5.75
CA HIS A 74 14.12 -2.39 5.36
C HIS A 74 13.12 -1.35 5.86
N TYR A 75 11.88 -1.76 6.12
CA TYR A 75 10.81 -0.88 6.55
C TYR A 75 10.08 -1.41 7.80
N PRO A 76 10.82 -1.76 8.88
CA PRO A 76 10.21 -2.27 10.08
C PRO A 76 9.28 -1.22 10.69
N GLU A 77 8.16 -1.69 11.24
CA GLU A 77 7.21 -0.87 12.00
C GLU A 77 6.59 0.31 11.22
N ARG A 78 6.63 0.31 9.89
CA ARG A 78 6.02 1.36 9.05
C ARG A 78 4.53 1.17 8.77
N LEU A 79 4.01 -0.04 8.92
CA LEU A 79 2.59 -0.32 8.69
C LEU A 79 1.78 0.05 9.92
N GLY A 80 0.86 1.02 9.86
CA GLY A 80 -0.13 1.28 10.91
C GLY A 80 -1.29 0.28 10.81
N TYR A 81 -1.99 0.29 9.67
CA TYR A 81 -3.04 -0.67 9.30
C TYR A 81 -2.91 -1.10 7.85
N GLY A 82 -3.23 -2.37 7.56
CA GLY A 82 -3.41 -2.88 6.20
C GLY A 82 -4.88 -3.17 5.95
N ILE A 83 -5.58 -2.26 5.28
CA ILE A 83 -7.03 -2.33 5.08
C ILE A 83 -7.31 -2.90 3.69
N LEU A 84 -7.96 -4.06 3.67
CA LEU A 84 -8.39 -4.77 2.47
C LEU A 84 -9.88 -4.48 2.26
N ILE A 85 -10.21 -3.71 1.22
CA ILE A 85 -11.58 -3.31 0.90
C ILE A 85 -12.17 -4.29 -0.11
N ASN A 86 -13.32 -4.85 0.24
CA ASN A 86 -14.08 -5.83 -0.53
C ASN A 86 -13.25 -7.02 -1.06
N PRO A 87 -12.37 -7.64 -0.25
CA PRO A 87 -11.59 -8.77 -0.72
C PRO A 87 -12.51 -9.94 -1.12
N PRO A 88 -12.25 -10.63 -2.24
CA PRO A 88 -13.01 -11.82 -2.62
C PRO A 88 -12.86 -12.90 -1.54
N HIS A 89 -13.89 -13.71 -1.31
CA HIS A 89 -13.86 -14.73 -0.26
C HIS A 89 -12.67 -15.70 -0.35
N ILE A 90 -12.17 -16.00 -1.55
CA ILE A 90 -10.96 -16.84 -1.71
C ILE A 90 -9.71 -16.23 -1.06
N PHE A 91 -9.68 -14.91 -0.88
CA PHE A 91 -8.57 -14.19 -0.29
C PHE A 91 -8.41 -14.49 1.20
N GLU A 92 -9.49 -14.82 1.91
CA GLU A 92 -9.41 -15.27 3.31
C GLU A 92 -8.57 -16.54 3.42
N THR A 93 -8.76 -17.49 2.50
CA THR A 93 -7.95 -18.71 2.42
C THR A 93 -6.49 -18.39 2.09
N PHE A 94 -6.25 -17.49 1.13
CA PHE A 94 -4.90 -17.03 0.79
C PHE A 94 -4.21 -16.40 2.01
N TRP A 95 -4.93 -15.58 2.77
CA TRP A 95 -4.43 -14.94 3.97
C TRP A 95 -4.01 -15.95 5.04
N GLN A 96 -4.74 -17.06 5.22
CA GLN A 96 -4.32 -18.13 6.13
C GLN A 96 -2.98 -18.76 5.73
N VAL A 97 -2.67 -18.82 4.43
CA VAL A 97 -1.39 -19.32 3.92
C VAL A 97 -0.28 -18.29 4.10
N VAL A 98 -0.57 -17.00 3.96
CA VAL A 98 0.43 -15.91 4.07
C VAL A 98 0.76 -15.55 5.51
N LYS A 99 -0.24 -15.55 6.39
CA LYS A 99 -0.14 -15.11 7.78
C LYS A 99 1.04 -15.73 8.56
N PRO A 100 1.42 -17.02 8.40
CA PRO A 100 2.59 -17.60 9.07
C PRO A 100 3.94 -16.98 8.69
N PHE A 101 4.04 -16.28 7.56
CA PHE A 101 5.26 -15.59 7.13
C PHE A 101 5.38 -14.17 7.70
N LEU A 102 4.35 -13.70 8.42
CA LEU A 102 4.30 -12.40 9.06
C LEU A 102 4.44 -12.55 10.57
N ASP A 103 5.11 -11.61 11.21
CA ASP A 103 5.09 -11.53 12.66
C ASP A 103 3.66 -11.23 13.17
N ALA A 104 3.39 -11.60 14.41
CA ALA A 104 2.06 -11.48 14.98
C ALA A 104 1.56 -10.03 15.08
N LYS A 105 2.46 -9.04 15.21
CA LYS A 105 2.09 -7.61 15.27
C LYS A 105 1.60 -7.16 13.90
N THR A 106 2.34 -7.48 12.83
CA THR A 106 1.95 -7.18 11.45
C THR A 106 0.65 -7.88 11.06
N ALA A 107 0.49 -9.16 11.39
CA ALA A 107 -0.72 -9.91 11.08
C ALA A 107 -1.99 -9.32 11.73
N ARG A 108 -1.88 -8.74 12.94
CA ARG A 108 -3.01 -8.09 13.64
C ARG A 108 -3.43 -6.75 13.02
N LYS A 109 -2.53 -6.09 12.31
CA LYS A 109 -2.75 -4.80 11.64
C LYS A 109 -3.53 -4.93 10.33
N VAL A 110 -3.62 -6.15 9.77
CA VAL A 110 -4.43 -6.40 8.57
C VAL A 110 -5.92 -6.52 8.92
N LYS A 111 -6.76 -5.78 8.22
CA LYS A 111 -8.19 -5.63 8.46
C LYS A 111 -8.95 -5.84 7.16
N PHE A 112 -9.95 -6.72 7.22
CA PHE A 112 -10.85 -7.01 6.12
C PHE A 112 -12.06 -6.11 6.29
N VAL A 113 -12.39 -5.35 5.26
CA VAL A 113 -13.47 -4.38 5.25
C VAL A 113 -14.37 -4.67 4.07
N TYR A 114 -15.67 -4.73 4.33
CA TYR A 114 -16.69 -4.93 3.32
C TYR A 114 -17.62 -3.73 3.32
N THR A 115 -17.73 -3.03 2.21
CA THR A 115 -18.50 -1.76 2.12
C THR A 115 -20.00 -1.95 2.33
N ASN A 116 -20.49 -3.19 2.22
CA ASN A 116 -21.88 -3.56 2.52
C ASN A 116 -22.09 -4.03 3.97
N ASP A 117 -21.05 -4.09 4.80
CA ASP A 117 -21.12 -4.42 6.22
C ASP A 117 -20.71 -3.21 7.09
N PRO A 118 -21.69 -2.50 7.69
CA PRO A 118 -21.43 -1.35 8.55
C PRO A 118 -20.49 -1.64 9.72
N ALA A 119 -20.46 -2.87 10.24
CA ALA A 119 -19.58 -3.23 11.35
C ALA A 119 -18.11 -3.23 10.92
N SER A 120 -17.80 -3.81 9.75
CA SER A 120 -16.45 -3.80 9.20
C SER A 120 -15.96 -2.39 8.81
N MET A 121 -16.88 -1.49 8.48
CA MET A 121 -16.58 -0.11 8.07
C MET A 121 -16.26 0.82 9.25
N GLN A 122 -16.53 0.43 10.50
CA GLN A 122 -16.31 1.29 11.68
C GLN A 122 -14.89 1.85 11.73
N LEU A 123 -13.89 0.98 11.57
CA LEU A 123 -12.49 1.39 11.57
C LEU A 123 -12.18 2.39 10.44
N VAL A 124 -12.69 2.15 9.23
CA VAL A 124 -12.42 3.05 8.09
C VAL A 124 -13.04 4.42 8.35
N ASN A 125 -14.25 4.47 8.89
CA ASN A 125 -14.93 5.73 9.21
C ASN A 125 -14.26 6.49 10.37
N GLU A 126 -13.55 5.79 11.27
CA GLU A 126 -12.72 6.43 12.31
C GLU A 126 -11.40 6.98 11.74
N LEU A 127 -10.86 6.33 10.72
CA LEU A 127 -9.56 6.65 10.13
C LEU A 127 -9.65 7.70 9.01
N PHE A 128 -10.77 7.75 8.30
CA PHE A 128 -10.97 8.57 7.11
C PHE A 128 -12.31 9.30 7.18
N ASP A 129 -12.31 10.59 6.84
CA ASP A 129 -13.56 11.29 6.57
C ASP A 129 -14.22 10.75 5.29
N ALA A 130 -15.55 10.74 5.22
CA ALA A 130 -16.29 10.17 4.08
C ALA A 130 -15.83 10.71 2.72
N GLY A 131 -15.59 12.03 2.59
CA GLY A 131 -15.10 12.63 1.35
C GLY A 131 -13.65 12.25 1.00
N GLN A 132 -12.81 11.96 2.01
CA GLN A 132 -11.47 11.43 1.75
C GLN A 132 -11.59 10.01 1.22
N LEU A 133 -12.33 9.14 1.91
CA LEU A 133 -12.51 7.75 1.49
C LEU A 133 -13.11 7.66 0.08
N GLU A 134 -14.12 8.47 -0.22
CA GLU A 134 -14.69 8.55 -1.57
C GLU A 134 -13.63 8.94 -2.60
N GLU A 135 -12.80 9.94 -2.33
CA GLU A 135 -11.68 10.31 -3.21
C GLU A 135 -10.69 9.15 -3.40
N LEU A 136 -10.38 8.41 -2.32
CA LEU A 136 -9.48 7.26 -2.35
C LEU A 136 -10.02 6.07 -3.16
N LEU A 137 -11.36 5.92 -3.17
CA LEU A 137 -12.07 4.81 -3.81
C LEU A 137 -12.72 5.21 -5.12
N LYS A 138 -12.57 6.47 -5.56
CA LYS A 138 -13.09 6.93 -6.84
C LYS A 138 -12.44 6.11 -7.94
N GLU A 139 -13.28 5.42 -8.71
CA GLU A 139 -12.89 4.83 -9.98
C GLU A 139 -12.63 5.96 -10.97
N ASP A 140 -11.45 6.54 -10.93
CA ASP A 140 -10.90 7.12 -12.14
C ASP A 140 -10.11 6.03 -12.86
N ASN A 141 -10.31 5.96 -14.18
CA ASN A 141 -9.41 5.27 -15.08
C ASN A 141 -7.98 5.58 -14.64
N PHE A 142 -7.31 4.65 -13.96
CA PHE A 142 -5.94 4.86 -13.47
C PHE A 142 -5.13 5.38 -14.64
N ASN A 143 -4.92 6.69 -14.65
CA ASN A 143 -4.38 7.37 -15.81
C ASN A 143 -2.87 7.22 -15.67
N LEU A 144 -2.36 6.12 -16.26
CA LEU A 144 -0.95 5.78 -16.22
C LEU A 144 -0.08 6.96 -16.64
N GLU A 145 -0.55 7.80 -17.57
CA GLU A 145 0.18 8.97 -18.05
C GLU A 145 0.25 10.10 -17.00
N GLU A 146 -0.83 10.30 -16.26
CA GLU A 146 -0.90 11.30 -15.19
C GLU A 146 -0.15 10.86 -13.94
N TYR A 147 -0.30 9.59 -13.56
CA TYR A 147 0.50 8.97 -12.50
C TYR A 147 1.99 9.00 -12.83
N SER A 148 2.40 8.67 -14.07
CA SER A 148 3.82 8.74 -14.47
C SER A 148 4.33 10.19 -14.64
N LYS A 149 3.46 11.19 -14.83
CA LYS A 149 3.84 12.61 -14.71
C LYS A 149 4.09 12.97 -13.23
N GLN A 150 3.24 12.55 -12.31
CA GLN A 150 3.45 12.73 -10.87
C GLN A 150 4.73 12.03 -10.40
N MET A 151 4.95 10.76 -10.78
CA MET A 151 6.17 10.03 -10.44
C MET A 151 7.43 10.77 -10.87
N ARG A 152 7.46 11.34 -12.09
CA ARG A 152 8.59 12.15 -12.56
C ARG A 152 8.77 13.42 -11.75
N GLN A 153 7.68 14.08 -11.36
CA GLN A 153 7.75 15.27 -10.49
C GLN A 153 8.27 14.93 -9.09
N ASP A 154 7.87 13.78 -8.56
CA ASP A 154 8.35 13.30 -7.27
C ASP A 154 9.83 12.86 -7.35
N ASP A 155 10.26 12.26 -8.46
CA ASP A 155 11.69 11.98 -8.73
C ASP A 155 12.52 13.29 -8.69
N TYR A 156 12.02 14.38 -9.27
CA TYR A 156 12.69 15.68 -9.20
C TYR A 156 12.80 16.19 -7.75
N LYS A 157 11.74 16.10 -6.96
CA LYS A 157 11.76 16.50 -5.53
C LYS A 157 12.71 15.63 -4.72
N PHE A 158 12.68 14.31 -4.95
CA PHE A 158 13.51 13.33 -4.25
C PHE A 158 15.00 13.58 -4.53
N HIS A 159 15.37 13.79 -5.79
CA HIS A 159 16.74 14.15 -6.17
C HIS A 159 17.17 15.52 -5.63
N PHE A 160 16.24 16.48 -5.54
CA PHE A 160 16.51 17.79 -4.98
C PHE A 160 16.72 17.74 -3.46
N HIS A 161 15.87 17.04 -2.71
CA HIS A 161 16.02 16.86 -1.26
C HIS A 161 17.28 16.09 -0.89
N ARG A 162 17.61 15.04 -1.65
CA ARG A 162 18.87 14.32 -1.45
C ARG A 162 20.10 15.21 -1.68
N LYS A 163 20.09 16.06 -2.71
CA LYS A 163 21.16 17.05 -2.93
C LYS A 163 21.31 18.05 -1.79
N LEU A 164 20.21 18.46 -1.15
CA LEU A 164 20.27 19.36 0.01
C LEU A 164 20.80 18.66 1.26
N ALA A 165 20.40 17.41 1.50
CA ALA A 165 20.92 16.61 2.60
C ALA A 165 22.43 16.34 2.46
N ASP A 166 22.88 15.99 1.24
CA ASP A 166 24.30 15.76 0.94
C ASP A 166 25.13 17.06 0.94
N ALA A 167 24.51 18.23 0.76
CA ALA A 167 25.19 19.54 0.81
C ALA A 167 25.22 20.18 2.21
N SER A 168 24.58 19.55 3.20
CA SER A 168 24.50 20.01 4.59
C SER A 168 25.45 19.24 5.53
N VAL A 169 26.31 18.40 4.97
CA VAL A 169 27.40 17.64 5.62
C VAL A 169 28.74 18.15 5.14
#